data_AF-A0A6L4BAT6-F1
#
_entry.id   AF-A0A6L4BAT6-F1
#
_cell.length_a   1.000
_cell.length_b   1.000
_cell.length_c   1.000
_cell.angle_alpha   90.00
_cell.angle_beta   90.00
_cell.angle_gamma   90.00
#
_symmetry.space_group_name_H-M   'P 1'
#
loop_
_entity.id
_entity.type
_entity.pdbx_description
1 polymer ?
#
loop_
_entity_poly.entity_id
_entity_poly.type
_entity_poly.pdbx_seq_one_letter_code
_entity_poly.pdbx_strand_id
1 'polypeptide(L)'
;MAGRKEILTEQLARKIARMIQLFPDNQIPVTWENVMAHSKRRFGHGFNRQMLSQKAWDGSKIVAEAFSEAKSIQRRMQNDSLPKHRNTPRAMLQKRIAELEARNMALKEELEKVRAQQIDKLDTFLNTPRDLRQLLEHFCNTDSAPADELKHKREAKRQIAERTMEDHSD
;
A
#
# COMPACT_ATOMS: atom_id res chain seq x y z
N MET A 1 31.92 29.67 52.48
CA MET A 1 32.34 28.66 51.47
C MET A 1 31.89 29.15 50.09
N ALA A 2 32.69 29.95 49.40
CA ALA A 2 32.34 30.45 48.06
C ALA A 2 32.61 29.35 47.01
N GLY A 3 31.68 28.40 46.91
CA GLY A 3 31.71 27.35 45.89
C GLY A 3 31.46 27.93 44.50
N ARG A 4 32.01 27.28 43.45
CA ARG A 4 31.78 27.63 42.04
C ARG A 4 30.29 27.87 41.78
N LYS A 5 29.96 28.98 41.09
CA LYS A 5 28.58 29.31 40.68
C LYS A 5 27.94 28.07 40.05
N GLU A 6 26.80 27.65 40.58
CA GLU A 6 26.06 26.51 40.02
C GLU A 6 25.67 26.82 38.57
N ILE A 7 26.19 26.01 37.65
CA ILE A 7 26.02 26.18 36.22
C ILE A 7 24.56 25.88 35.80
N LEU A 8 23.93 24.91 36.45
CA LEU A 8 22.54 24.53 36.21
C LEU A 8 21.72 24.89 37.46
N THR A 9 21.06 26.05 37.44
CA THR A 9 20.12 26.46 38.50
C THR A 9 18.75 25.85 38.25
N GLU A 10 17.90 25.76 39.28
CA GLU A 10 16.55 25.20 39.16
C GLU A 10 15.69 25.97 38.14
N GLN A 11 15.77 27.30 38.14
CA GLN A 11 15.05 28.14 37.18
C GLN A 11 15.47 27.85 35.73
N LEU A 12 16.76 27.58 35.52
CA LEU A 12 17.28 27.21 34.21
C LEU A 12 16.83 25.79 33.82
N ALA A 13 16.82 24.85 34.76
CA ALA A 13 16.29 23.50 34.56
C ALA A 13 14.81 23.52 34.14
N ARG A 14 13.96 24.34 34.78
CA ARG A 14 12.56 24.54 34.39
C ARG A 14 12.41 25.17 32.99
N LYS A 15 13.31 26.07 32.59
CA LYS A 15 13.34 26.62 31.22
C LYS A 15 13.75 25.56 30.18
N ILE A 16 14.73 24.72 30.51
CA ILE A 16 15.15 23.59 29.68
C ILE A 16 14.02 22.56 29.57
N ALA A 17 13.32 22.25 30.66
CA ALA A 17 12.18 21.34 30.65
C ALA A 17 11.06 21.82 29.71
N ARG A 18 10.68 23.10 29.79
CA ARG A 18 9.72 23.71 28.85
C ARG A 18 10.19 23.64 27.39
N MET A 19 11.48 23.84 27.16
CA MET A 19 12.06 23.68 25.81
C MET A 19 11.92 22.25 25.31
N ILE A 20 12.18 21.24 26.15
CA ILE A 20 12.09 19.81 25.81
C ILE A 20 10.65 19.41 25.52
N GLN A 21 9.68 19.90 26.31
CA GLN A 21 8.26 19.62 26.08
C GLN A 21 7.77 20.10 24.71
N LEU A 22 8.38 21.16 24.15
CA LEU A 22 8.06 21.67 22.82
C LEU A 22 8.76 20.94 21.67
N PHE A 23 9.65 19.97 21.94
CA PHE A 23 10.36 19.25 20.88
C PHE A 23 9.43 18.41 19.98
N PRO A 24 8.47 17.62 20.52
CA PRO A 24 7.55 16.85 19.69
C PRO A 24 6.74 17.72 18.73
N ASP A 25 6.26 18.88 19.20
CA ASP A 25 5.45 19.80 18.40
C ASP A 25 6.25 20.44 17.26
N ASN A 26 7.53 20.75 17.52
CA ASN A 26 8.45 21.30 16.52
C ASN A 26 9.08 20.23 15.62
N GLN A 27 8.62 18.98 15.68
CA GLN A 27 9.17 17.84 14.93
C GLN A 27 10.68 17.61 15.20
N ILE A 28 11.18 18.07 16.35
CA ILE A 28 12.57 17.87 16.75
C ILE A 28 12.66 16.51 17.47
N PRO A 29 13.55 15.61 17.06
CA PRO A 29 13.71 14.33 17.76
C PRO A 29 14.12 14.51 19.22
N VAL A 30 13.44 13.82 20.15
CA VAL A 30 13.74 13.88 21.59
C VAL A 30 14.95 13.00 21.90
N THR A 31 16.15 13.54 21.66
CA THR A 31 17.45 12.91 21.98
C THR A 31 18.26 13.81 22.91
N TRP A 32 19.11 13.21 23.76
CA TRP A 32 19.96 13.97 24.67
C TRP A 32 20.93 14.90 23.92
N GLU A 33 21.39 14.50 22.75
CA GLU A 33 22.21 15.32 21.85
C GLU A 33 21.47 16.60 21.43
N ASN A 34 20.20 16.47 21.02
CA ASN A 34 19.38 17.62 20.67
C ASN A 34 19.13 18.52 21.89
N VAL A 35 18.85 17.94 23.06
CA VAL A 35 18.71 18.73 24.29
C VAL A 35 19.98 19.53 24.58
N MET A 36 21.17 18.93 24.45
CA MET A 36 22.45 19.61 24.66
C MET A 36 22.71 20.69 23.60
N ALA A 37 22.44 20.40 22.32
CA ALA A 37 22.62 21.35 21.22
C ALA A 37 21.70 22.56 21.35
N HIS A 38 20.41 22.34 21.63
CA HIS A 38 19.42 23.41 21.78
C HIS A 38 19.61 24.20 23.07
N SER A 39 20.02 23.54 24.17
CA SER A 39 20.35 24.25 25.42
C SER A 39 21.61 25.10 25.27
N LYS A 40 22.65 24.62 24.57
CA LYS A 40 23.83 25.42 24.23
C LYS A 40 23.47 26.61 23.36
N ARG A 41 22.61 26.42 22.35
CA ARG A 41 22.16 27.50 21.46
C ARG A 41 21.30 28.55 22.17
N ARG A 42 20.38 28.15 23.06
CA ARG A 42 19.45 29.07 23.74
C ARG A 42 20.01 29.71 25.00
N PHE A 43 20.85 29.00 25.74
CA PHE A 43 21.34 29.45 27.05
C PHE A 43 22.85 29.66 27.10
N GLY A 44 23.56 29.49 25.96
CA GLY A 44 24.98 29.79 25.81
C GLY A 44 25.93 28.80 26.51
N HIS A 45 25.40 27.76 27.15
CA HIS A 45 26.20 26.82 27.93
C HIS A 45 26.01 25.36 27.47
N GLY A 46 27.12 24.64 27.31
CA GLY A 46 27.12 23.22 26.97
C GLY A 46 26.91 22.36 28.20
N PHE A 47 25.68 21.91 28.43
CA PHE A 47 25.38 20.98 29.53
C PHE A 47 25.77 19.55 29.15
N ASN A 48 26.34 18.78 30.08
CA ASN A 48 26.54 17.35 29.91
C ASN A 48 25.23 16.59 30.18
N ARG A 49 24.96 15.51 29.44
CA ARG A 49 23.81 14.61 29.66
C ARG A 49 23.70 14.16 31.11
N GLN A 50 24.81 13.76 31.73
CA GLN A 50 24.80 13.30 33.13
C GLN A 50 24.24 14.39 34.06
N MET A 51 24.66 15.64 33.86
CA MET A 51 24.21 16.78 34.65
C MET A 51 22.71 17.09 34.43
N LEU A 52 22.21 17.00 33.20
CA LEU A 52 20.79 17.18 32.90
C LEU A 52 19.92 16.01 33.39
N SER A 53 20.45 14.79 33.40
CA SER A 53 19.69 13.59 33.72
C SER A 53 19.67 13.23 35.21
N GLN A 54 20.73 13.55 35.96
CA GLN A 54 20.90 13.12 37.35
C GLN A 54 20.61 14.24 38.36
N LYS A 55 20.76 15.52 37.97
CA LYS A 55 20.53 16.62 38.90
C LYS A 55 19.06 16.66 39.33
N ALA A 56 18.85 16.62 40.63
CA ALA A 56 17.54 16.68 41.26
C ALA A 56 17.45 17.93 42.14
N TRP A 57 16.25 18.49 42.23
CA TRP A 57 15.87 19.52 43.19
C TRP A 57 14.67 18.98 43.94
N ASP A 58 14.73 19.02 45.27
CA ASP A 58 13.68 18.52 46.15
C ASP A 58 13.22 17.08 45.82
N GLY A 59 14.16 16.24 45.37
CA GLY A 59 13.92 14.85 44.98
C GLY A 59 13.45 14.63 43.54
N SER A 60 13.05 15.70 42.82
CA SER A 60 12.54 15.63 41.45
C SER A 60 13.62 15.92 40.41
N LYS A 61 13.69 15.11 39.35
CA LYS A 61 14.64 15.27 38.23
C LYS A 61 13.94 15.98 37.08
N ILE A 62 13.68 17.27 37.27
CA ILE A 62 12.85 18.13 36.41
C ILE A 62 13.14 17.94 34.90
N VAL A 63 14.43 17.94 34.51
CA VAL A 63 14.82 17.81 33.09
C VAL A 63 14.70 16.36 32.58
N ALA A 64 14.97 15.37 33.42
CA ALA A 64 14.86 13.96 33.05
C ALA A 64 13.39 13.53 32.90
N GLU A 65 12.51 14.04 33.76
CA GLU A 65 11.06 13.84 33.71
C GLU A 65 10.46 14.48 32.46
N ALA A 66 10.81 15.74 32.17
CA ALA A 66 10.38 16.40 30.94
C ALA A 66 10.88 15.65 29.68
N PHE A 67 12.10 15.08 29.73
CA PHE A 67 12.64 14.26 28.65
C PHE A 67 11.87 12.95 28.47
N SER A 68 11.57 12.21 29.54
CA SER A 68 10.81 10.97 29.43
C SER A 68 9.38 11.22 28.96
N GLU A 69 8.75 12.29 29.45
CA GLU A 69 7.43 12.75 29.02
C GLU A 69 7.42 13.08 27.53
N ALA A 70 8.29 13.98 27.08
CA ALA A 70 8.38 14.37 25.66
C ALA A 70 8.68 13.16 24.76
N LYS A 71 9.53 12.23 25.21
CA LYS A 71 9.83 11.00 24.47
C LYS A 71 8.63 10.05 24.38
N SER A 72 7.80 10.00 25.41
CA SER A 72 6.55 9.24 25.38
C SER A 72 5.55 9.83 24.38
N ILE A 73 5.45 11.16 24.33
CA ILE A 73 4.60 11.89 23.38
C ILE A 73 5.09 11.64 21.96
N GLN A 74 6.40 11.78 21.70
CA GLN A 74 6.98 11.52 20.38
C GLN A 74 6.69 10.09 19.91
N ARG A 75 6.81 9.09 20.79
CA ARG A 75 6.46 7.70 20.46
C ARG A 75 4.98 7.52 20.12
N ARG A 76 4.07 8.17 20.87
CA ARG A 76 2.63 8.14 20.58
C ARG A 76 2.33 8.76 19.22
N MET A 77 2.89 9.93 18.94
CA MET A 77 2.75 10.59 17.63
C MET A 77 3.26 9.72 16.49
N GLN A 78 4.41 9.04 16.67
CA GLN A 78 4.91 8.10 15.67
C GLN A 78 3.94 6.93 15.47
N ASN A 79 3.44 6.33 16.54
CA ASN A 79 2.49 5.22 16.47
C ASN A 79 1.15 5.63 15.83
N ASP A 80 0.68 6.85 16.06
CA ASP A 80 -0.53 7.36 15.42
C ASP A 80 -0.32 7.76 13.96
N SER A 81 0.89 8.23 13.60
CA SER A 81 1.25 8.55 12.21
C SER A 81 1.49 7.31 11.35
N LEU A 82 1.83 6.17 11.97
CA LEU A 82 1.98 4.91 11.26
C LEU A 82 0.61 4.45 10.74
N PRO A 83 0.48 4.13 9.44
CA PRO A 83 -0.78 3.65 8.90
C PRO A 83 -1.18 2.36 9.62
N LYS A 84 -2.19 2.48 10.51
CA LYS A 84 -2.67 1.43 11.44
C LYS A 84 -3.01 0.10 10.75
N HIS A 85 -3.16 0.11 9.42
CA HIS A 85 -3.60 -1.05 8.65
C HIS A 85 -2.69 -1.49 7.50
N ARG A 86 -1.45 -1.00 7.40
CA ARG A 86 -0.57 -1.34 6.26
C ARG A 86 -0.35 -2.85 6.07
N ASN A 87 -0.38 -3.64 7.15
CA ASN A 87 -0.22 -5.10 7.13
C ASN A 87 -1.46 -5.86 7.65
N THR A 88 -2.62 -5.20 7.78
CA THR A 88 -3.84 -5.89 8.22
C THR A 88 -4.35 -6.77 7.09
N PRO A 89 -4.89 -7.98 7.36
CA PRO A 89 -5.49 -8.85 6.34
C PRO A 89 -6.47 -8.13 5.40
N ARG A 90 -7.20 -7.13 5.92
CA ARG A 90 -8.09 -6.25 5.14
C ARG A 90 -7.37 -5.48 4.01
N ALA A 91 -6.17 -4.96 4.24
CA ALA A 91 -5.41 -4.23 3.22
C ALA A 91 -4.92 -5.16 2.10
N MET A 92 -4.51 -6.39 2.45
CA MET A 92 -4.18 -7.42 1.45
C MET A 92 -5.39 -7.82 0.62
N LEU A 93 -6.57 -7.99 1.25
CA LEU A 93 -7.82 -8.28 0.55
C LEU A 93 -8.23 -7.13 -0.36
N GLN A 94 -8.13 -5.87 0.08
CA GLN A 94 -8.42 -4.70 -0.75
C GLN A 94 -7.52 -4.63 -1.99
N LYS A 95 -6.21 -4.88 -1.82
CA LYS A 95 -5.28 -4.96 -2.95
C LYS A 95 -5.69 -6.07 -3.92
N ARG A 96 -6.05 -7.25 -3.40
CA ARG A 96 -6.46 -8.38 -4.25
C ARG A 96 -7.76 -8.11 -5.00
N ILE A 97 -8.73 -7.45 -4.36
CA ILE A 97 -9.98 -7.01 -5.00
C ILE A 97 -9.66 -6.06 -6.15
N ALA A 98 -8.84 -5.04 -5.92
CA ALA A 98 -8.45 -4.09 -6.97
C ALA A 98 -7.73 -4.77 -8.15
N GLU A 99 -6.83 -5.73 -7.89
CA GLU A 99 -6.18 -6.52 -8.94
C GLU A 99 -7.19 -7.34 -9.77
N LEU A 100 -8.17 -7.95 -9.12
CA LEU A 100 -9.20 -8.75 -9.80
C LEU A 100 -10.17 -7.87 -10.60
N GLU A 101 -10.54 -6.71 -10.08
CA GLU A 101 -11.37 -5.73 -10.79
C GLU A 101 -10.68 -5.22 -12.04
N ALA A 102 -9.39 -4.87 -11.97
CA ALA A 102 -8.61 -4.45 -13.12
C ALA A 102 -8.54 -5.54 -14.21
N ARG A 103 -8.33 -6.81 -13.82
CA ARG A 103 -8.34 -7.94 -14.75
C ARG A 103 -9.71 -8.14 -15.40
N ASN A 104 -10.79 -8.01 -14.62
CA ASN A 104 -12.14 -8.12 -15.15
C ASN A 104 -12.45 -7.01 -16.16
N MET A 105 -12.00 -5.78 -15.92
CA MET A 105 -12.17 -4.68 -16.87
C MET A 105 -11.38 -4.94 -18.16
N ALA A 106 -10.11 -5.35 -18.05
CA ALA A 106 -9.29 -5.68 -19.22
C ALA A 106 -9.90 -6.82 -20.07
N LEU A 107 -10.37 -7.89 -19.43
CA LEU A 107 -11.01 -9.00 -20.13
C LEU A 107 -12.32 -8.59 -20.81
N LYS A 108 -13.09 -7.69 -20.20
CA LYS A 108 -14.30 -7.13 -20.83
C LYS A 108 -13.96 -6.31 -22.07
N GLU A 109 -12.93 -5.46 -21.99
CA GLU A 109 -12.46 -4.68 -23.13
C GLU A 109 -11.95 -5.57 -24.28
N GLU A 110 -11.19 -6.62 -23.97
CA GLU A 110 -10.74 -7.60 -24.98
C GLU A 110 -11.93 -8.30 -25.65
N LEU A 111 -12.93 -8.68 -24.86
CA LEU A 111 -14.13 -9.35 -25.35
C LEU A 111 -14.95 -8.41 -26.25
N GLU A 112 -15.07 -7.13 -25.89
CA GLU A 112 -15.72 -6.12 -26.74
C GLU A 112 -14.97 -5.91 -28.05
N LYS A 113 -13.62 -5.88 -28.04
CA LYS A 113 -12.82 -5.81 -29.27
C LYS A 113 -13.07 -7.01 -30.18
N VAL A 114 -13.10 -8.22 -29.62
CA VAL A 114 -13.37 -9.44 -30.42
C VAL A 114 -14.78 -9.41 -31.00
N ARG A 115 -15.77 -8.97 -30.21
CA ARG A 115 -17.16 -8.80 -30.71
C ARG A 115 -17.22 -7.80 -31.86
N ALA A 116 -16.58 -6.64 -31.73
CA ALA A 116 -16.51 -5.64 -32.80
C ALA A 116 -15.90 -6.23 -34.09
N GLN A 117 -14.75 -6.90 -33.98
CA GLN A 117 -14.11 -7.56 -35.13
C GLN A 117 -15.00 -8.62 -35.79
N GLN A 118 -15.77 -9.37 -35.01
CA GLN A 118 -16.71 -10.36 -35.56
C GLN A 118 -17.88 -9.69 -36.28
N ILE A 119 -18.41 -8.59 -35.73
CA ILE A 119 -19.46 -7.81 -36.38
C ILE A 119 -18.95 -7.20 -37.69
N ASP A 120 -17.75 -6.62 -37.70
CA ASP A 120 -17.14 -6.06 -38.92
C ASP A 120 -16.94 -7.14 -40.00
N LYS A 121 -16.54 -8.35 -39.61
CA LYS A 121 -16.43 -9.50 -40.54
C LYS A 121 -17.78 -9.92 -41.09
N LEU A 122 -18.83 -9.92 -40.27
CA LEU A 122 -20.19 -10.24 -40.72
C LEU A 122 -20.73 -9.14 -41.65
N ASP A 123 -20.49 -7.88 -41.31
CA ASP A 123 -20.94 -6.74 -42.11
C ASP A 123 -20.25 -6.72 -43.48
N THR A 124 -18.92 -6.90 -43.50
CA THR A 124 -18.19 -7.05 -44.77
C THR A 124 -18.67 -8.26 -45.57
N PHE A 125 -18.96 -9.40 -44.94
CA PHE A 125 -19.50 -10.58 -45.64
C PHE A 125 -20.87 -10.33 -46.26
N LEU A 126 -21.77 -9.63 -45.57
CA LEU A 126 -23.12 -9.35 -46.06
C LEU A 126 -23.15 -8.24 -47.11
N ASN A 127 -22.28 -7.24 -46.99
CA ASN A 127 -22.29 -6.05 -47.85
C ASN A 127 -21.33 -6.16 -49.05
N THR A 128 -20.48 -7.18 -49.13
CA THR A 128 -19.67 -7.41 -50.34
C THR A 128 -20.49 -8.16 -51.39
N PRO A 129 -20.78 -7.54 -52.55
CA PRO A 129 -21.47 -8.24 -53.63
C PRO A 129 -20.57 -9.36 -54.14
N ARG A 130 -21.01 -10.61 -53.95
CA ARG A 130 -20.33 -11.80 -54.50
C ARG A 130 -20.95 -12.17 -55.84
N ASP A 131 -20.10 -12.58 -56.77
CA ASP A 131 -20.57 -13.19 -58.01
C ASP A 131 -21.20 -14.55 -57.69
N LEU A 132 -22.51 -14.67 -57.96
CA LEU A 132 -23.30 -15.87 -57.70
C LEU A 132 -22.71 -17.11 -58.39
N ARG A 133 -21.99 -16.93 -59.50
CA ARG A 133 -21.33 -18.02 -60.24
C ARG A 133 -20.25 -18.71 -59.40
N GLN A 134 -19.41 -17.96 -58.69
CA GLN A 134 -18.36 -18.50 -57.82
C GLN A 134 -18.94 -19.17 -56.57
N LEU A 135 -20.05 -18.64 -56.06
CA LEU A 135 -20.74 -19.20 -54.90
C LEU A 135 -21.36 -20.57 -55.23
N LEU A 136 -22.00 -20.69 -56.39
CA LEU A 136 -22.52 -21.97 -56.90
C LEU A 136 -21.40 -22.96 -57.23
N GLU A 137 -20.29 -22.51 -57.80
CA GLU A 137 -19.13 -23.34 -58.11
C GLU A 137 -18.47 -23.90 -56.84
N HIS A 138 -18.36 -23.11 -55.78
CA HIS A 138 -17.92 -23.59 -54.46
C HIS A 138 -18.91 -24.59 -53.86
N PHE A 139 -20.23 -24.34 -53.91
CA PHE A 139 -21.22 -25.26 -53.36
C PHE A 139 -21.25 -26.60 -54.10
N CYS A 140 -21.26 -26.60 -55.44
CA CYS A 140 -21.24 -27.81 -56.27
C CYS A 140 -19.91 -28.60 -56.13
N ASN A 141 -18.79 -27.92 -55.87
CA ASN A 141 -17.52 -28.60 -55.57
C ASN A 141 -17.45 -29.16 -54.14
N THR A 142 -18.31 -28.71 -53.23
CA THR A 142 -18.38 -29.18 -51.83
C THR A 142 -19.46 -30.24 -51.58
N ASP A 143 -20.07 -30.83 -52.61
CA ASP A 143 -21.01 -31.97 -52.47
C ASP A 143 -20.35 -33.23 -51.84
N SER A 144 -19.06 -33.19 -51.53
CA SER A 144 -18.46 -34.00 -50.47
C SER A 144 -18.76 -33.38 -49.10
N ALA A 145 -19.98 -33.62 -48.60
CA ALA A 145 -20.50 -33.38 -47.24
C ALA A 145 -19.59 -32.56 -46.28
N PRO A 146 -19.96 -31.33 -45.88
CA PRO A 146 -19.23 -30.64 -44.84
C PRO A 146 -19.47 -31.42 -43.54
N ALA A 147 -18.45 -32.13 -43.07
CA ALA A 147 -18.45 -32.69 -41.73
C ALA A 147 -18.79 -31.54 -40.77
N ASP A 148 -19.93 -31.66 -40.09
CA ASP A 148 -20.51 -30.64 -39.23
C ASP A 148 -19.57 -30.44 -38.02
N GLU A 149 -18.56 -29.58 -38.16
CA GLU A 149 -17.52 -29.32 -37.17
C GLU A 149 -18.10 -28.93 -35.80
N LEU A 150 -19.33 -28.43 -35.78
CA LEU A 150 -20.08 -28.09 -34.58
C LEU A 150 -20.57 -29.35 -33.84
N LYS A 151 -20.93 -30.44 -34.53
CA LYS A 151 -21.26 -31.72 -33.89
C LYS A 151 -20.05 -32.30 -33.20
N HIS A 152 -18.90 -32.34 -33.88
CA HIS A 152 -17.65 -32.85 -33.28
C HIS A 152 -17.21 -32.03 -32.06
N LYS A 153 -17.35 -30.69 -32.07
CA LYS A 153 -17.05 -29.86 -30.90
C LYS A 153 -18.02 -30.08 -29.74
N ARG A 154 -19.30 -30.36 -30.01
CA ARG A 154 -20.29 -30.68 -28.97
C ARG A 154 -20.03 -32.06 -28.35
N GLU A 155 -19.66 -33.04 -29.16
CA GLU A 155 -19.28 -34.38 -28.71
C GLU A 155 -18.00 -34.36 -27.88
N ALA A 156 -16.98 -33.63 -28.32
CA ALA A 156 -15.74 -33.47 -27.55
C ALA A 156 -15.97 -32.80 -26.18
N LYS A 157 -16.82 -31.76 -26.13
CA LYS A 157 -17.20 -31.12 -24.85
C LYS A 157 -17.97 -32.06 -23.94
N ARG A 158 -18.83 -32.92 -24.48
CA ARG A 158 -19.58 -33.91 -23.72
C ARG A 158 -18.66 -34.97 -23.12
N GLN A 159 -17.72 -35.48 -23.90
CA GLN A 159 -16.72 -36.46 -23.44
C GLN A 159 -15.78 -35.89 -22.36
N ILE A 160 -15.41 -34.62 -22.47
CA ILE A 160 -14.60 -33.94 -21.44
C ILE A 160 -15.39 -33.81 -20.14
N ALA A 161 -16.67 -33.41 -20.23
CA ALA A 161 -17.55 -33.27 -19.06
C ALA A 161 -17.75 -34.62 -18.33
N GLU A 162 -17.98 -35.70 -19.08
CA GLU A 162 -18.14 -37.06 -18.53
C GLU A 162 -16.88 -37.53 -17.79
N ARG A 163 -15.68 -37.31 -18.36
CA ARG A 163 -14.40 -37.66 -17.70
C ARG A 163 -14.15 -36.86 -16.42
N THR A 164 -14.48 -35.58 -16.39
CA THR A 164 -14.34 -34.77 -15.17
C THR A 164 -15.30 -35.16 -14.05
N MET A 165 -16.41 -35.86 -14.35
CA MET A 165 -17.33 -36.37 -13.33
C MET A 165 -16.90 -37.74 -12.77
N GLU A 166 -16.19 -38.54 -13.56
CA GLU A 166 -15.59 -39.81 -13.10
C GLU A 166 -14.41 -39.58 -12.14
N ASP A 167 -13.53 -38.61 -12.44
CA ASP A 167 -12.37 -38.26 -11.59
C ASP A 167 -12.73 -37.63 -10.22
N HIS A 168 -14.00 -37.28 -9.98
CA HIS A 168 -14.49 -36.73 -8.70
C HIS A 168 -15.22 -37.76 -7.82
N SER A 169 -15.27 -39.03 -8.24
CA SER A 169 -15.99 -40.10 -7.53
C SER A 169 -15.10 -41.11 -6.79
N ASP A 170 -13.78 -40.89 -6.72
CA ASP A 170 -12.81 -41.69 -5.93
C ASP A 170 -12.32 -40.97 -4.66
#